data_AF-A0A418M6J1-F1
#
_entry.id   AF-A0A418M6J1-F1
#
_cell.length_a   1.000
_cell.length_b   1.000
_cell.length_c   1.000
_cell.angle_alpha   90.00
_cell.angle_beta   90.00
_cell.angle_gamma   90.00
#
_symmetry.space_group_name_H-M   'P 1'
#
loop_
_entity.id
_entity.type
_entity.pdbx_description
1 polymer ?
#
loop_
_entity_poly.entity_id
_entity_poly.type
_entity_poly.pdbx_seq_one_letter_code
_entity_poly.pdbx_strand_id
1 'polypeptide(L)'
;MVRLRVVWVLYKQIGVYSAATSLVLWLLAGLPTVSSEAFNEALVFLLWTRTLSQLLIWYLFRTTNGKGFFFYNHFGWSERQLALLSYLIDLVCLGLWICLMSVAL
;
A
#
# COMPACT_ATOMS: atom_id res chain seq x y z
N MET A 1 -20.89 5.88 5.99
CA MET A 1 -19.85 5.73 7.04
C MET A 1 -19.42 4.27 7.26
N VAL A 2 -20.33 3.32 7.42
CA VAL A 2 -20.00 1.90 7.71
C VAL A 2 -19.12 1.24 6.63
N ARG A 3 -19.44 1.44 5.34
CA ARG A 3 -18.67 0.86 4.22
C ARG A 3 -17.20 1.30 4.19
N LEU A 4 -16.92 2.55 4.53
CA LEU A 4 -15.54 3.08 4.56
C LEU A 4 -14.76 2.53 5.76
N ARG A 5 -15.43 2.34 6.91
CA ARG A 5 -14.83 1.68 8.08
C ARG A 5 -14.45 0.23 7.78
N VAL A 6 -15.27 -0.49 7.02
CA VAL A 6 -14.97 -1.88 6.60
C VAL A 6 -13.70 -1.95 5.76
N VAL A 7 -13.55 -1.04 4.78
CA VAL A 7 -12.31 -0.92 3.98
C VAL A 7 -11.11 -0.56 4.87
N TRP A 8 -11.31 0.35 5.83
CA TRP A 8 -10.26 0.73 6.77
C TRP A 8 -9.79 -0.41 7.67
N VAL A 9 -10.71 -1.28 8.12
CA VAL A 9 -10.38 -2.48 8.89
C VAL A 9 -9.52 -3.43 8.06
N LEU A 10 -9.89 -3.67 6.80
CA LEU A 10 -9.07 -4.47 5.89
C LEU A 10 -7.69 -3.84 5.67
N TYR A 11 -7.66 -2.53 5.41
CA TYR A 11 -6.40 -1.80 5.22
C TYR A 11 -5.50 -1.91 6.46
N LYS A 12 -6.03 -1.87 7.69
CA LYS A 12 -5.21 -2.07 8.88
C LYS A 12 -4.55 -3.45 8.95
N GLN A 13 -5.22 -4.50 8.46
CA GLN A 13 -4.67 -5.85 8.46
C GLN A 13 -3.54 -6.00 7.43
N ILE A 14 -3.66 -5.34 6.29
CA ILE A 14 -2.73 -5.46 5.17
C ILE A 14 -1.62 -4.38 5.23
N GLY A 15 -1.95 -3.21 5.76
CA GLY A 15 -1.14 -2.00 5.71
C GLY A 15 0.16 -2.09 6.50
N VAL A 16 0.23 -2.96 7.52
CA VAL A 16 1.50 -3.22 8.22
C VAL A 16 2.54 -3.84 7.28
N TYR A 17 2.13 -4.82 6.47
CA TYR A 17 3.00 -5.45 5.48
C TYR A 17 3.38 -4.46 4.39
N SER A 18 2.41 -3.67 3.92
CA SER A 18 2.69 -2.65 2.93
C SER A 18 3.68 -1.61 3.44
N ALA A 19 3.48 -1.05 4.64
CA ALA A 19 4.40 -0.11 5.25
C ALA A 19 5.81 -0.70 5.42
N ALA A 20 5.93 -1.95 5.88
CA ALA A 20 7.21 -2.63 5.99
C ALA A 20 7.92 -2.77 4.63
N THR A 21 7.21 -3.23 3.59
CA THR A 21 7.80 -3.31 2.24
C THR A 21 8.18 -1.95 1.67
N SER A 22 7.41 -0.90 1.97
CA SER A 22 7.70 0.49 1.59
C SER A 22 9.04 0.96 2.15
N LEU A 23 9.25 0.73 3.45
CA LEU A 23 10.46 1.13 4.16
C LEU A 23 11.68 0.38 3.60
N VAL A 24 11.55 -0.92 3.37
CA VAL A 24 12.63 -1.73 2.78
C VAL A 24 12.96 -1.25 1.36
N LEU A 25 11.97 -1.02 0.51
CA LEU A 25 12.18 -0.54 -0.85
C LEU A 25 12.84 0.84 -0.88
N TRP A 26 12.44 1.73 0.02
CA TRP A 26 13.04 3.06 0.13
C TRP A 26 14.49 3.02 0.63
N LEU A 27 14.80 2.13 1.58
CA LEU A 27 16.16 1.87 2.02
C LEU A 27 17.03 1.32 0.88
N LEU A 28 16.49 0.35 0.11
CA LEU A 28 17.17 -0.21 -1.06
C LEU A 28 17.38 0.82 -2.18
N ALA A 29 16.48 1.80 -2.31
CA ALA A 29 16.61 2.92 -3.23
C ALA A 29 17.64 3.98 -2.78
N GLY A 30 18.27 3.81 -1.61
CA GLY A 30 19.30 4.71 -1.13
C GLY A 30 18.79 6.01 -0.49
N LEU A 31 17.55 6.01 0.03
CA LEU A 31 16.93 7.18 0.69
C LEU A 31 16.94 8.45 -0.19
N PRO A 32 16.41 8.39 -1.42
CA PRO A 32 16.47 9.52 -2.36
C PRO A 32 15.66 10.71 -1.83
N THR A 33 16.28 11.88 -1.71
CA THR A 33 15.59 13.14 -1.38
C THR A 33 15.06 13.82 -2.65
N VAL A 34 14.04 14.69 -2.52
CA VAL A 34 13.47 15.45 -3.66
C VAL A 34 14.51 16.34 -4.35
N SER A 35 15.58 16.72 -3.64
CA SER A 35 16.71 17.47 -4.16
C SER A 35 17.69 16.65 -5.01
N SER A 36 17.57 15.32 -5.03
CA SER A 36 18.47 14.43 -5.77
C SER A 36 18.10 14.33 -7.24
N GLU A 37 19.09 14.36 -8.13
CA GLU A 37 18.90 14.14 -9.58
C GLU A 37 18.32 12.74 -9.88
N ALA A 38 18.64 11.76 -9.02
CA ALA A 38 18.15 10.38 -9.14
C ALA A 38 16.73 10.17 -8.57
N PHE A 39 16.09 11.21 -8.02
CA PHE A 39 14.80 11.08 -7.33
C PHE A 39 13.71 10.52 -8.24
N ASN A 40 13.62 11.01 -9.47
CA ASN A 40 12.59 10.57 -10.42
C ASN A 40 12.75 9.10 -10.80
N GLU A 41 13.98 8.66 -11.07
CA GLU A 41 14.27 7.26 -11.40
C GLU A 41 13.98 6.34 -10.21
N ALA A 42 14.41 6.74 -9.02
CA ALA A 42 14.15 6.00 -7.79
C ALA A 42 12.65 5.93 -7.46
N LEU A 43 11.89 7.01 -7.71
CA LEU A 43 10.44 7.05 -7.52
C LEU A 43 9.72 6.13 -8.51
N VAL A 44 10.12 6.11 -9.78
CA VAL A 44 9.57 5.17 -10.77
C VAL A 44 9.85 3.73 -10.37
N PHE A 45 11.10 3.41 -10.00
CA PHE A 45 11.46 2.09 -9.51
C PHE A 45 10.63 1.68 -8.28
N LEU A 46 10.46 2.60 -7.33
CA LEU A 46 9.72 2.36 -6.11
C LEU A 46 8.22 2.15 -6.36
N LEU A 47 7.60 2.92 -7.26
CA LEU A 47 6.20 2.74 -7.62
C LEU A 47 5.96 1.38 -8.30
N TRP A 48 6.85 0.95 -9.20
CA TRP A 48 6.75 -0.35 -9.86
C TRP A 48 6.91 -1.51 -8.88
N THR A 49 7.99 -1.51 -8.11
CA THR A 49 8.28 -2.56 -7.13
C THR A 49 7.22 -2.62 -6.04
N ARG A 50 6.68 -1.47 -5.64
CA ARG A 50 5.55 -1.41 -4.73
C ARG A 50 4.29 -2.01 -5.34
N THR A 51 3.94 -1.66 -6.57
CA THR A 51 2.74 -2.20 -7.23
C THR A 51 2.79 -3.74 -7.25
N LEU A 52 3.94 -4.31 -7.60
CA LEU A 52 4.17 -5.76 -7.58
C LEU A 52 4.08 -6.33 -6.16
N SER A 53 4.68 -5.67 -5.18
CA SER A 53 4.61 -6.08 -3.77
C SER A 53 3.18 -6.07 -3.25
N GLN A 54 2.39 -5.05 -3.59
CA GLN A 54 1.00 -4.95 -3.17
C GLN A 54 0.14 -6.05 -3.81
N LEU A 55 0.37 -6.37 -5.09
CA LEU A 55 -0.30 -7.49 -5.75
C LEU A 55 0.03 -8.82 -5.06
N LEU A 56 1.29 -9.03 -4.68
CA LEU A 56 1.73 -10.22 -3.93
C LEU A 56 1.10 -10.28 -2.53
N ILE A 57 1.13 -9.17 -1.79
CA ILE A 57 0.51 -9.07 -0.46
C ILE A 57 -0.98 -9.36 -0.56
N TRP A 58 -1.67 -8.78 -1.55
CA TRP A 58 -3.08 -9.03 -1.79
C TRP A 58 -3.35 -10.49 -2.11
N TYR A 59 -2.55 -11.08 -3.00
CA TYR A 59 -2.66 -12.50 -3.36
C TYR A 59 -2.52 -13.40 -2.13
N LEU A 60 -1.47 -13.21 -1.32
CA LEU A 60 -1.21 -13.98 -0.11
C LEU A 60 -2.30 -13.78 0.95
N PHE A 61 -2.77 -12.54 1.11
CA PHE A 61 -3.87 -12.24 2.01
C PHE A 61 -5.16 -12.94 1.57
N ARG A 62 -5.44 -12.96 0.26
CA ARG A 62 -6.60 -13.61 -0.33
C ARG A 62 -6.60 -15.11 -0.11
N THR A 63 -5.47 -15.77 -0.36
CA THR A 63 -5.34 -17.23 -0.21
C THR A 63 -5.43 -17.66 1.25
N THR A 64 -4.85 -16.87 2.17
CA THR A 64 -4.84 -17.18 3.60
C THR A 64 -6.19 -16.90 4.27
N ASN A 65 -6.87 -15.83 3.86
CA ASN A 65 -8.10 -15.33 4.50
C ASN A 65 -9.36 -15.53 3.63
N GLY A 66 -9.36 -16.51 2.72
CA GLY A 66 -10.46 -16.74 1.76
C GLY A 66 -11.87 -16.75 2.38
N LYS A 67 -12.03 -17.34 3.58
CA LYS A 67 -13.30 -17.37 4.32
C LYS A 67 -13.71 -16.00 4.90
N GLY A 68 -12.74 -15.14 5.22
CA GLY A 68 -12.95 -13.80 5.74
C GLY A 68 -13.61 -12.84 4.75
N PHE A 69 -13.54 -13.13 3.44
CA PHE A 69 -14.17 -12.30 2.40
C PHE A 69 -15.70 -12.32 2.44
N PHE A 70 -16.31 -13.34 3.08
CA PHE A 70 -17.75 -13.37 3.29
C PHE A 70 -18.25 -12.15 4.09
N PHE A 71 -17.50 -11.74 5.12
CA PHE A 71 -17.80 -10.53 5.90
C PHE A 71 -17.87 -9.29 5.00
N TYR A 72 -16.89 -9.11 4.12
CA TYR A 72 -16.81 -7.93 3.25
C TYR A 72 -17.87 -7.95 2.14
N ASN A 73 -18.14 -9.13 1.57
CA ASN A 73 -19.22 -9.33 0.60
C ASN A 73 -20.60 -9.00 1.20
N HIS A 74 -20.83 -9.33 2.48
CA HIS A 74 -22.08 -8.97 3.17
C HIS A 74 -22.33 -7.45 3.20
N PHE A 75 -21.27 -6.64 3.26
CA PHE A 75 -21.36 -5.17 3.17
C PHE A 75 -21.45 -4.62 1.74
N GLY A 76 -21.51 -5.50 0.73
CA GLY A 76 -21.64 -5.16 -0.69
C GLY A 76 -20.32 -4.81 -1.38
N TRP A 77 -19.18 -5.21 -0.80
CA TRP A 77 -17.86 -4.98 -1.40
C TRP A 77 -17.37 -6.21 -2.13
N SER A 78 -17.04 -6.05 -3.41
CA SER A 78 -16.31 -7.10 -4.14
C SER A 78 -14.83 -7.13 -3.75
N GLU A 79 -14.22 -8.30 -3.84
CA GLU A 79 -12.79 -8.49 -3.57
C GLU A 79 -11.90 -7.56 -4.41
N ARG A 80 -12.27 -7.30 -5.67
CA ARG A 80 -11.53 -6.37 -6.55
C ARG A 80 -11.61 -4.93 -6.07
N GLN A 81 -12.78 -4.49 -5.61
CA GLN A 81 -12.95 -3.14 -5.05
C GLN A 81 -12.16 -2.97 -3.76
N LEU A 82 -12.11 -4.00 -2.92
CA LEU A 82 -11.31 -4.01 -1.69
C LEU A 82 -9.81 -3.94 -1.98
N ALA A 83 -9.34 -4.71 -2.96
CA ALA A 83 -7.95 -4.66 -3.43
C ALA A 83 -7.59 -3.26 -3.93
N LEU A 84 -8.43 -2.69 -4.80
CA LEU A 84 -8.20 -1.36 -5.38
C LEU A 84 -8.22 -0.27 -4.31
N LEU A 85 -9.24 -0.25 -3.44
CA LEU A 85 -9.37 0.78 -2.40
C LEU A 85 -8.25 0.70 -1.37
N SER A 86 -7.87 -0.51 -0.94
CA SER A 86 -6.73 -0.68 -0.03
C SER A 86 -5.44 -0.20 -0.66
N TYR A 87 -5.24 -0.45 -1.96
CA TYR A 87 -4.08 0.07 -2.69
C TYR A 87 -4.09 1.60 -2.85
N LEU A 88 -5.25 2.20 -3.10
CA LEU A 88 -5.36 3.67 -3.19
C LEU A 88 -5.05 4.34 -1.85
N ILE A 89 -5.55 3.81 -0.73
CA ILE A 89 -5.21 4.30 0.61
C ILE A 89 -3.70 4.18 0.84
N ASP A 90 -3.12 3.06 0.44
CA ASP A 90 -1.70 2.79 0.57
C ASP A 90 -0.82 3.78 -0.22
N LEU A 91 -1.20 4.10 -1.46
CA LEU A 91 -0.51 5.10 -2.28
C LEU A 91 -0.57 6.50 -1.65
N VAL A 92 -1.71 6.88 -1.07
CA VAL A 92 -1.83 8.15 -0.34
C VAL A 92 -0.91 8.15 0.88
N CYS A 93 -0.86 7.06 1.65
CA CYS A 93 0.06 6.94 2.78
C CYS A 93 1.53 7.04 2.35
N LEU A 94 1.91 6.39 1.25
CA LEU A 94 3.26 6.51 0.69
C LEU A 94 3.55 7.95 0.26
N GLY A 95 2.64 8.59 -0.50
CA GLY A 95 2.84 9.96 -0.97
C GLY A 95 3.06 10.93 0.20
N LEU A 96 2.23 10.83 1.25
CA LEU A 96 2.40 11.59 2.48
C LEU A 96 3.76 11.31 3.14
N TRP A 97 4.19 10.06 3.15
CA TRP A 97 5.47 9.67 3.74
C TRP A 97 6.67 10.20 2.95
N ILE A 98 6.65 10.13 1.62
CA ILE A 98 7.69 10.72 0.77
C ILE A 98 7.78 12.22 1.01
N CYS A 99 6.64 12.92 1.03
CA CYS A 99 6.60 14.35 1.34
C CYS A 99 7.21 14.65 2.71
N LEU A 100 6.87 13.85 3.74
CA LEU A 100 7.37 14.04 5.09
C LEU A 100 8.88 13.80 5.18
N MET A 101 9.38 12.73 4.57
CA MET A 101 10.82 12.45 4.51
C MET A 101 11.59 13.53 3.74
N SER A 102 10.99 14.11 2.71
CA SER A 102 11.61 15.18 1.92
C SER A 102 11.70 16.52 2.66
N VAL A 103 10.90 16.71 3.71
CA VAL A 103 10.99 17.88 4.60
C VAL A 103 11.96 17.62 5.75
N ALA A 104 12.13 16.35 6.16
CA ALA A 104 12.94 15.96 7.31
C ALA A 104 14.43 15.70 6.99
N LEU A 105 14.76 15.38 5.73
CA LEU A 105 16.12 15.13 5.20
C LEU A 105 16.57 16.30 4.32
#